data_AF-A0A832R9B7-F1
#
_entry.id   AF-A0A832R9B7-F1
#
_cell.length_a   1.000
_cell.length_b   1.000
_cell.length_c   1.000
_cell.angle_alpha   90.00
_cell.angle_beta   90.00
_cell.angle_gamma   90.00
#
_symmetry.space_group_name_H-M   'P 1'
#
loop_
_entity.id
_entity.type
_entity.pdbx_description
1 polymer ?
#
loop_
_entity_poly.entity_id
_entity_poly.type
_entity_poly.pdbx_seq_one_letter_code
_entity_poly.pdbx_strand_id
1 'polypeptide(L)'
;MEEVKRVTTTKKSNKLIRTLLIIAGVLGLALIIAAVYFYAIKPSQEVKTEIKRECACYYIDPTVVPECGDPRKGFMFKTSTVSGTQSCISACQVSALPITELKSATKQEDFLSCSIQSLQDTRCTEMIITDETGKIVTGNIDSSDKIKVIAKFDKAYKNATFLLNNISAEPDTVSEDGITIEKTFSNFTTPALDIVAIAEDETGEKINSILCKRLLTVAQSGSSDVTSLLIEKRIEEDDTTKISKATIRIANIEEGENTSIIFSFGGDTFSKLSMNKGFVVDKDKGNISILEQELYNNENYTENLSFSQFDTYFGELKVSAEVLDGENSLGKASTNVTFTKKETELPPEQPDKPSDEDVESNFAITISSEAECIDRVQPNNTVSFIIAIKNNASLPQKILSIKNKLPLGFLYLENSTKINDIEITDDNYIQTNKIGDTEELAWKVQGGWNIKSSEQMVLTFKAIAGENALTGENTNEVVIEPEQVPVSPNTLRASSTINVVQSCAPSDKDKAAATPEAGILDNVIVQVTLGILILFLGWYIYTKPFGQIFIKKLVESEAYKGAEMGVWKIFKPKKYFEEIIVKKSDKKVD
;
A
#
# COMPACT_ATOMS: atom_id res chain seq x y z
N MET A 1 112.13 -2.18 21.39
CA MET A 1 110.95 -2.10 22.27
C MET A 1 110.06 -1.05 21.65
N GLU A 2 109.04 -1.47 20.90
CA GLU A 2 108.15 -0.60 20.13
C GLU A 2 106.81 -0.55 20.86
N GLU A 3 106.35 0.66 21.17
CA GLU A 3 105.17 0.90 22.01
C GLU A 3 103.91 1.01 21.13
N VAL A 4 102.92 0.15 21.39
CA VAL A 4 101.67 0.06 20.65
C VAL A 4 100.71 1.17 21.10
N LYS A 5 100.36 2.07 20.17
CA LYS A 5 99.37 3.13 20.37
C LYS A 5 97.95 2.56 20.24
N ARG A 6 97.19 2.44 21.35
CA ARG A 6 95.74 2.13 21.33
C ARG A 6 94.93 3.42 21.20
N VAL A 7 94.01 3.44 20.23
CA VAL A 7 92.99 4.48 20.05
C VAL A 7 91.69 4.01 20.73
N THR A 8 91.16 4.81 21.65
CA THR A 8 89.85 4.60 22.30
C THR A 8 88.79 5.49 21.62
N THR A 9 87.78 4.87 20.99
CA THR A 9 86.58 5.56 20.49
C THR A 9 85.52 5.68 21.58
N THR A 10 85.12 6.90 21.93
CA THR A 10 84.03 7.20 22.86
C THR A 10 82.65 7.07 22.17
N LYS A 11 81.74 6.30 22.79
CA LYS A 11 80.39 5.99 22.30
C LYS A 11 79.45 7.20 22.49
N LYS A 12 78.94 7.77 21.39
CA LYS A 12 77.99 8.90 21.40
C LYS A 12 76.62 8.43 21.93
N SER A 13 76.12 9.08 22.98
CA SER A 13 74.84 8.76 23.64
C SER A 13 73.64 9.14 22.76
N ASN A 14 72.81 8.15 22.38
CA ASN A 14 71.59 8.33 21.58
C ASN A 14 70.42 8.81 22.45
N LYS A 15 70.43 10.10 22.83
CA LYS A 15 69.29 10.78 23.49
C LYS A 15 67.96 10.56 22.74
N LEU A 16 68.01 10.48 21.42
CA LEU A 16 66.83 10.37 20.54
C LEU A 16 66.07 9.04 20.73
N ILE A 17 66.78 7.92 20.92
CA ILE A 17 66.18 6.60 21.18
C ILE A 17 65.50 6.58 22.55
N ARG A 18 66.11 7.24 23.54
CA ARG A 18 65.55 7.32 24.89
C ARG A 18 64.26 8.15 24.91
N THR A 19 64.19 9.25 24.15
CA THR A 19 62.97 10.06 24.03
C THR A 19 61.85 9.32 23.31
N LEU A 20 62.18 8.57 22.23
CA LEU A 20 61.20 7.75 21.51
C LEU A 20 60.60 6.63 22.37
N LEU A 21 61.42 5.97 23.19
CA LEU A 21 60.95 4.94 24.13
C LEU A 21 60.03 5.51 25.22
N ILE A 22 60.29 6.74 25.67
CA ILE A 22 59.42 7.42 26.65
C ILE A 22 58.06 7.74 26.02
N ILE A 23 58.04 8.30 24.79
CA ILE A 23 56.80 8.62 24.08
C ILE A 23 56.00 7.34 23.76
N ALA A 24 56.66 6.28 23.32
CA ALA A 24 56.03 4.98 23.09
C ALA A 24 55.46 4.37 24.39
N GLY A 25 56.16 4.54 25.51
CA GLY A 25 55.68 4.12 26.83
C GLY A 25 54.42 4.89 27.25
N VAL A 26 54.39 6.20 27.05
CA VAL A 26 53.21 7.04 27.37
C VAL A 26 52.02 6.70 26.47
N LEU A 27 52.23 6.50 25.18
CA LEU A 27 51.18 6.08 24.24
C LEU A 27 50.65 4.67 24.57
N GLY A 28 51.54 3.74 24.93
CA GLY A 28 51.15 2.40 25.38
C GLY A 28 50.30 2.45 26.65
N LEU A 29 50.64 3.33 27.59
CA LEU A 29 49.90 3.49 28.84
C LEU A 29 48.54 4.17 28.60
N ALA A 30 48.47 5.14 27.69
CA ALA A 30 47.20 5.74 27.25
C ALA A 30 46.28 4.72 26.55
N LEU A 31 46.83 3.83 25.73
CA LEU A 31 46.07 2.73 25.10
C LEU A 31 45.57 1.71 26.12
N ILE A 32 46.36 1.39 27.15
CA ILE A 32 45.92 0.51 28.24
C ILE A 32 44.80 1.19 29.04
N ILE A 33 44.93 2.47 29.35
CA ILE A 33 43.86 3.23 30.05
C ILE A 33 42.60 3.28 29.18
N ALA A 34 42.71 3.52 27.87
CA ALA A 34 41.58 3.49 26.96
C ALA A 34 40.94 2.09 26.88
N ALA A 35 41.75 1.03 26.78
CA ALA A 35 41.26 -0.35 26.78
C ALA A 35 40.57 -0.73 28.09
N VAL A 36 41.10 -0.28 29.24
CA VAL A 36 40.46 -0.46 30.55
C VAL A 36 39.19 0.37 30.66
N TYR A 37 39.16 1.60 30.12
CA TYR A 37 37.96 2.43 30.06
C TYR A 37 36.86 1.77 29.21
N PHE A 38 37.20 1.27 28.02
CA PHE A 38 36.28 0.50 27.16
C PHE A 38 35.94 -0.91 27.67
N TYR A 39 36.75 -1.49 28.56
CA TYR A 39 36.45 -2.76 29.22
C TYR A 39 35.60 -2.57 30.49
N ALA A 40 35.79 -1.46 31.20
CA ALA A 40 35.02 -1.06 32.38
C ALA A 40 33.64 -0.54 31.99
N ILE A 41 33.53 0.13 30.84
CA ILE A 41 32.27 0.25 30.10
C ILE A 41 32.04 -1.11 29.48
N LYS A 42 31.56 -2.07 30.27
CA LYS A 42 30.96 -3.28 29.67
C LYS A 42 29.98 -2.75 28.62
N PRO A 43 30.08 -3.15 27.33
CA PRO A 43 28.94 -2.96 26.46
C PRO A 43 27.78 -3.54 27.23
N SER A 44 26.69 -2.79 27.39
CA SER A 44 25.43 -3.43 27.74
C SER A 44 25.37 -4.61 26.80
N GLN A 45 25.41 -5.83 27.33
CA GLN A 45 25.02 -6.95 26.52
C GLN A 45 23.66 -6.49 26.02
N GLU A 46 23.57 -6.17 24.73
CA GLU A 46 22.30 -6.24 24.06
C GLU A 46 21.91 -7.69 24.30
N VAL A 47 21.14 -7.88 25.38
CA VAL A 47 20.16 -8.92 25.42
C VAL A 47 19.50 -8.73 24.07
N LYS A 48 19.75 -9.67 23.14
CA LYS A 48 18.86 -9.85 22.01
C LYS A 48 17.54 -10.18 22.68
N THR A 49 16.82 -9.14 23.06
CA THR A 49 15.45 -9.23 23.48
C THR A 49 14.81 -9.71 22.22
N GLU A 50 14.55 -11.02 22.12
CA GLU A 50 13.62 -11.50 21.11
C GLU A 50 12.37 -10.67 21.34
N ILE A 51 12.13 -9.73 20.42
CA ILE A 51 10.94 -8.89 20.47
C ILE A 51 9.80 -9.85 20.20
N LYS A 52 9.23 -10.34 21.29
CA LYS A 52 8.02 -11.15 21.28
C LYS A 52 6.87 -10.20 21.04
N ARG A 53 6.09 -10.52 20.01
CA ARG A 53 4.89 -9.77 19.65
C ARG A 53 3.69 -10.68 19.81
N GLU A 54 2.64 -10.14 20.43
CA GLU A 54 1.33 -10.75 20.41
C GLU A 54 0.63 -10.44 19.10
N CYS A 55 0.10 -11.47 18.49
CA CYS A 55 -0.56 -11.41 17.21
C CYS A 55 -1.73 -12.38 17.20
N ALA A 56 -2.55 -12.30 16.16
CA ALA A 56 -3.66 -13.22 15.98
C ALA A 56 -3.75 -13.70 14.54
N CYS A 57 -4.60 -14.69 14.36
CA CYS A 57 -5.15 -15.06 13.07
C CYS A 57 -6.65 -15.26 13.24
N TYR A 58 -7.37 -15.17 12.14
CA TYR A 58 -8.82 -15.38 12.12
C TYR A 58 -9.22 -16.18 10.88
N TYR A 59 -10.42 -16.73 10.93
CA TYR A 59 -11.01 -17.47 9.82
C TYR A 59 -12.15 -16.68 9.19
N ILE A 60 -12.25 -16.74 7.86
CA ILE A 60 -13.38 -16.21 7.09
C ILE A 60 -13.96 -17.30 6.20
N ASP A 61 -15.26 -17.20 5.97
CA ASP A 61 -15.98 -18.02 5.01
C ASP A 61 -15.93 -17.36 3.63
N PRO A 62 -15.28 -17.95 2.62
CA PRO A 62 -15.16 -17.37 1.28
C PRO A 62 -16.51 -17.15 0.59
N THR A 63 -17.57 -17.85 1.00
CA THR A 63 -18.93 -17.66 0.47
C THR A 63 -19.54 -16.33 0.93
N VAL A 64 -19.03 -15.76 2.01
CA VAL A 64 -19.45 -14.46 2.55
C VAL A 64 -18.43 -13.37 2.25
N VAL A 65 -17.13 -13.69 2.37
CA VAL A 65 -16.03 -12.75 2.19
C VAL A 65 -14.93 -13.42 1.38
N PRO A 66 -14.70 -13.03 0.12
CA PRO A 66 -13.85 -13.79 -0.79
C PRO A 66 -12.36 -13.72 -0.46
N GLU A 67 -11.92 -12.73 0.32
CA GLU A 67 -10.50 -12.50 0.62
C GLU A 67 -10.25 -11.89 1.99
N CYS A 68 -9.02 -12.05 2.49
CA CYS A 68 -8.58 -11.46 3.74
C CYS A 68 -8.55 -9.93 3.65
N GLY A 69 -9.17 -9.26 4.63
CA GLY A 69 -9.24 -7.80 4.67
C GLY A 69 -9.59 -7.33 6.08
N ASP A 70 -10.81 -6.84 6.26
CA ASP A 70 -11.32 -6.38 7.55
C ASP A 70 -11.44 -7.55 8.56
N PRO A 71 -10.64 -7.56 9.65
CA PRO A 71 -10.67 -8.64 10.62
C PRO A 71 -12.01 -8.79 11.33
N ARG A 72 -12.84 -7.74 11.38
CA ARG A 72 -14.19 -7.82 11.98
C ARG A 72 -15.07 -8.84 11.27
N LYS A 73 -14.81 -9.16 10.01
CA LYS A 73 -15.56 -10.20 9.28
C LYS A 73 -15.14 -11.63 9.65
N GLY A 74 -14.11 -11.80 10.48
CA GLY A 74 -13.68 -13.11 10.97
C GLY A 74 -14.67 -13.70 11.98
N PHE A 75 -14.99 -14.99 11.87
CA PHE A 75 -15.93 -15.64 12.79
C PHE A 75 -15.26 -16.26 14.02
N MET A 76 -13.96 -16.56 13.95
CA MET A 76 -13.18 -17.11 15.06
C MET A 76 -11.73 -16.63 14.97
N PHE A 77 -11.12 -16.38 16.14
CA PHE A 77 -9.76 -15.85 16.25
C PHE A 77 -8.90 -16.79 17.11
N LYS A 78 -7.60 -16.83 16.82
CA LYS A 78 -6.61 -17.46 17.69
C LYS A 78 -5.44 -16.52 17.88
N THR A 79 -5.02 -16.32 19.13
CA THR A 79 -3.86 -15.51 19.47
C THR A 79 -2.60 -16.37 19.56
N SER A 80 -1.45 -15.76 19.33
CA SER A 80 -0.15 -16.40 19.51
C SER A 80 0.91 -15.36 19.83
N THR A 81 1.97 -15.79 20.49
CA THR A 81 3.16 -14.98 20.72
C THR A 81 4.26 -15.47 19.79
N VAL A 82 4.73 -14.61 18.89
CA VAL A 82 5.77 -14.94 17.91
C VAL A 82 7.00 -14.04 18.08
N SER A 83 8.17 -14.55 17.71
CA SER A 83 9.42 -13.78 17.74
C SER A 83 9.67 -13.12 16.38
N GLY A 84 9.91 -11.81 16.36
CA GLY A 84 10.32 -11.08 15.15
C GLY A 84 9.26 -11.02 14.05
N THR A 85 9.63 -11.37 12.81
CA THR A 85 8.81 -11.24 11.59
C THR A 85 7.95 -12.48 11.26
N GLN A 86 7.87 -13.45 12.17
CA GLN A 86 7.09 -14.67 11.95
C GLN A 86 5.59 -14.35 11.79
N SER A 87 4.94 -15.04 10.84
CA SER A 87 3.50 -14.91 10.60
C SER A 87 2.69 -15.71 11.61
N CYS A 88 1.52 -15.20 11.98
CA CYS A 88 0.66 -15.79 13.00
C CYS A 88 -0.36 -16.77 12.43
N ILE A 89 -0.33 -17.00 11.12
CA ILE A 89 -1.20 -17.94 10.41
C ILE A 89 -1.02 -19.37 10.91
N SER A 90 0.16 -19.72 11.45
CA SER A 90 0.41 -21.07 11.96
C SER A 90 -0.57 -21.50 13.05
N ALA A 91 -1.12 -20.55 13.83
CA ALA A 91 -2.12 -20.84 14.85
C ALA A 91 -3.51 -21.16 14.26
N CYS A 92 -3.80 -20.74 13.02
CA CYS A 92 -5.09 -20.92 12.36
C CYS A 92 -5.03 -21.91 11.21
N GLN A 93 -4.70 -23.17 11.52
CA GLN A 93 -4.83 -24.25 10.54
C GLN A 93 -6.32 -24.56 10.30
N VAL A 94 -6.78 -24.46 9.05
CA VAL A 94 -8.17 -24.79 8.66
C VAL A 94 -8.55 -26.24 8.97
N SER A 95 -7.56 -27.14 9.02
CA SER A 95 -7.72 -28.53 9.46
C SER A 95 -8.18 -28.67 10.91
N ALA A 96 -8.08 -27.60 11.72
CA ALA A 96 -8.51 -27.57 13.12
C ALA A 96 -9.89 -26.91 13.32
N LEU A 97 -10.59 -26.53 12.25
CA LEU A 97 -11.93 -25.95 12.34
C LEU A 97 -12.99 -27.00 12.69
N PRO A 98 -13.88 -26.73 13.67
CA PRO A 98 -14.97 -27.63 14.02
C PRO A 98 -16.14 -27.47 13.03
N ILE A 99 -16.00 -27.96 11.80
CA ILE A 99 -16.96 -27.73 10.71
C ILE A 99 -18.41 -28.09 11.04
N THR A 100 -18.66 -29.08 11.91
CA THR A 100 -20.01 -29.47 12.35
C THR A 100 -20.68 -28.44 13.26
N GLU A 101 -19.88 -27.58 13.89
CA GLU A 101 -20.32 -26.51 14.78
C GLU A 101 -20.52 -25.18 14.03
N LEU A 102 -20.21 -25.10 12.73
CA LEU A 102 -20.34 -23.87 11.94
C LEU A 102 -21.70 -23.80 11.22
N LYS A 103 -22.30 -22.61 11.16
CA LYS A 103 -23.47 -22.30 10.31
C LYS A 103 -22.97 -21.97 8.89
N SER A 104 -22.46 -22.99 8.20
CA SER A 104 -21.94 -22.87 6.83
C SER A 104 -22.05 -24.20 6.07
N ALA A 105 -22.14 -24.12 4.73
CA ALA A 105 -22.03 -25.25 3.83
C ALA A 105 -20.63 -25.37 3.18
N THR A 106 -19.72 -24.44 3.50
CA THR A 106 -18.36 -24.40 2.97
C THR A 106 -17.55 -25.60 3.43
N LYS A 107 -16.77 -26.19 2.53
CA LYS A 107 -15.90 -27.32 2.86
C LYS A 107 -14.73 -26.84 3.72
N GLN A 108 -14.19 -27.74 4.54
CA GLN A 108 -13.15 -27.40 5.50
C GLN A 108 -11.92 -26.76 4.86
N GLU A 109 -11.50 -27.30 3.72
CA GLU A 109 -10.35 -26.86 2.94
C GLU A 109 -10.54 -25.50 2.24
N ASP A 110 -11.79 -25.06 2.06
CA ASP A 110 -12.12 -23.83 1.35
C ASP A 110 -12.13 -22.60 2.27
N PHE A 111 -12.24 -22.78 3.59
CA PHE A 111 -12.11 -21.67 4.54
C PHE A 111 -10.75 -20.98 4.41
N LEU A 112 -10.74 -19.66 4.55
CA LEU A 112 -9.50 -18.89 4.50
C LEU A 112 -9.04 -18.53 5.90
N SER A 113 -7.72 -18.59 6.11
CA SER A 113 -7.06 -18.10 7.32
C SER A 113 -6.29 -16.82 7.04
N CYS A 114 -6.54 -15.80 7.86
CA CYS A 114 -6.00 -14.47 7.71
C CYS A 114 -5.16 -14.09 8.93
N SER A 115 -4.07 -13.33 8.73
CA SER A 115 -3.17 -12.91 9.80
C SER A 115 -3.46 -11.50 10.31
N ILE A 116 -3.40 -11.30 11.61
CA ILE A 116 -3.30 -9.99 12.26
C ILE A 116 -1.90 -9.90 12.84
N GLN A 117 -1.10 -9.03 12.23
CA GLN A 117 0.33 -8.95 12.53
C GLN A 117 0.55 -8.48 13.97
N SER A 118 -0.12 -7.44 14.45
CA SER A 118 0.05 -6.95 15.82
C SER A 118 -1.30 -6.72 16.49
N LEU A 119 -1.43 -7.12 17.75
CA LEU A 119 -2.57 -6.75 18.60
C LEU A 119 -2.18 -5.57 19.48
N GLN A 120 -3.01 -4.52 19.47
CA GLN A 120 -2.83 -3.33 20.33
C GLN A 120 -3.50 -3.51 21.69
N ASP A 121 -4.56 -4.32 21.76
CA ASP A 121 -5.32 -4.60 22.97
C ASP A 121 -5.73 -6.07 22.98
N THR A 122 -5.30 -6.81 24.01
CA THR A 122 -5.58 -8.24 24.20
C THR A 122 -6.45 -8.53 25.42
N ARG A 123 -6.99 -7.48 26.06
CA ARG A 123 -7.86 -7.58 27.26
C ARG A 123 -9.19 -8.27 26.98
N CYS A 124 -9.66 -8.25 25.73
CA CYS A 124 -10.74 -9.13 25.28
C CYS A 124 -10.15 -10.28 24.47
N THR A 125 -10.36 -11.52 24.93
CA THR A 125 -9.64 -12.72 24.48
C THR A 125 -10.41 -13.49 23.42
N GLU A 126 -11.73 -13.44 23.45
CA GLU A 126 -12.59 -14.20 22.54
C GLU A 126 -13.96 -13.54 22.38
N MET A 127 -14.52 -13.60 21.17
CA MET A 127 -15.95 -13.37 20.94
C MET A 127 -16.48 -14.38 19.94
N ILE A 128 -17.60 -15.03 20.26
CA ILE A 128 -18.27 -16.00 19.39
C ILE A 128 -19.72 -15.56 19.25
N ILE A 129 -20.25 -15.70 18.03
CA ILE A 129 -21.65 -15.47 17.73
C ILE A 129 -22.24 -16.80 17.29
N THR A 130 -23.29 -17.25 17.97
CA THR A 130 -24.01 -18.48 17.62
C THR A 130 -25.44 -18.19 17.22
N ASP A 131 -26.02 -19.04 16.38
CA ASP A 131 -27.46 -19.04 16.10
C ASP A 131 -28.26 -19.72 17.23
N GLU A 132 -29.57 -19.81 17.06
CA GLU A 132 -30.49 -20.48 17.99
C GLU A 132 -30.24 -21.98 18.15
N THR A 133 -29.54 -22.62 17.20
CA THR A 133 -29.16 -24.04 17.26
C THR A 133 -27.82 -24.26 17.95
N GLY A 134 -27.13 -23.17 18.34
CA GLY A 134 -25.81 -23.20 18.96
C GLY A 134 -24.66 -23.30 17.96
N LYS A 135 -24.91 -23.16 16.66
CA LYS A 135 -23.86 -23.16 15.63
C LYS A 135 -23.23 -21.77 15.48
N ILE A 136 -21.92 -21.71 15.26
CA ILE A 136 -21.16 -20.47 15.07
C ILE A 136 -21.53 -19.85 13.72
N VAL A 137 -22.00 -18.60 13.75
CA VAL A 137 -22.31 -17.80 12.57
C VAL A 137 -21.02 -17.42 11.85
N THR A 138 -20.90 -17.74 10.56
CA THR A 138 -19.68 -17.51 9.78
C THR A 138 -19.65 -16.20 8.98
N GLY A 139 -20.72 -15.42 9.01
CA GLY A 139 -20.75 -14.05 8.46
C GLY A 139 -22.12 -13.56 7.98
N ASN A 140 -23.02 -14.46 7.61
CA ASN A 140 -24.37 -14.14 7.15
C ASN A 140 -25.45 -14.62 8.15
N ILE A 141 -26.48 -13.80 8.33
CA ILE A 141 -27.69 -14.12 9.10
C ILE A 141 -28.92 -13.55 8.40
N ASP A 142 -30.10 -14.08 8.68
CA ASP A 142 -31.37 -13.53 8.17
C ASP A 142 -31.92 -12.44 9.10
N SER A 143 -32.75 -11.54 8.58
CA SER A 143 -33.42 -10.47 9.35
C SER A 143 -34.23 -10.99 10.54
N SER A 144 -34.81 -12.19 10.40
CA SER A 144 -35.60 -12.86 11.43
C SER A 144 -34.78 -13.73 12.38
N ASP A 145 -33.48 -13.91 12.13
CA ASP A 145 -32.63 -14.76 12.97
C ASP A 145 -32.54 -14.22 14.40
N LYS A 146 -32.28 -15.15 15.32
CA LYS A 146 -31.82 -14.84 16.68
C LYS A 146 -30.39 -15.27 16.83
N ILE A 147 -29.53 -14.37 17.28
CA ILE A 147 -28.12 -14.65 17.53
C ILE A 147 -27.79 -14.44 18.99
N LYS A 148 -26.94 -15.31 19.54
CA LYS A 148 -26.34 -15.17 20.86
C LYS A 148 -24.88 -14.77 20.69
N VAL A 149 -24.49 -13.64 21.27
CA VAL A 149 -23.12 -13.13 21.29
C VAL A 149 -22.52 -13.43 22.66
N ILE A 150 -21.35 -14.06 22.67
CA ILE A 150 -20.61 -14.41 23.88
C ILE A 150 -19.23 -13.77 23.76
N ALA A 151 -18.85 -12.90 24.70
CA ALA A 151 -17.53 -12.29 24.75
C ALA A 151 -16.83 -12.63 26.06
N LYS A 152 -15.53 -12.87 25.99
CA LYS A 152 -14.67 -13.19 27.14
C LYS A 152 -13.53 -12.19 27.24
N PHE A 153 -13.34 -11.67 28.43
CA PHE A 153 -12.20 -10.84 28.78
C PHE A 153 -11.06 -11.70 29.37
N ASP A 154 -9.89 -11.11 29.63
CA ASP A 154 -8.79 -11.78 30.34
C ASP A 154 -8.97 -11.75 31.87
N LYS A 155 -9.74 -10.78 32.37
CA LYS A 155 -10.17 -10.64 33.77
C LYS A 155 -11.52 -9.91 33.87
N ALA A 156 -12.04 -9.78 35.09
CA ALA A 156 -13.23 -8.99 35.34
C ALA A 156 -12.97 -7.48 35.16
N TYR A 157 -13.88 -6.81 34.43
CA TYR A 157 -13.85 -5.38 34.17
C TYR A 157 -15.16 -4.70 34.57
N LYS A 158 -15.16 -3.37 34.65
CA LYS A 158 -16.36 -2.59 34.96
C LYS A 158 -17.13 -2.26 33.68
N ASN A 159 -18.43 -1.99 33.81
CA ASN A 159 -19.28 -1.49 32.72
C ASN A 159 -19.19 -2.33 31.43
N ALA A 160 -19.10 -3.65 31.57
CA ALA A 160 -19.04 -4.56 30.43
C ALA A 160 -20.39 -4.58 29.69
N THR A 161 -20.38 -4.17 28.42
CA THR A 161 -21.59 -4.00 27.61
C THR A 161 -21.30 -4.32 26.14
N PHE A 162 -22.36 -4.52 25.35
CA PHE A 162 -22.25 -4.66 23.91
C PHE A 162 -22.65 -3.36 23.21
N LEU A 163 -22.00 -3.06 22.08
CA LEU A 163 -22.45 -2.06 21.12
C LEU A 163 -22.93 -2.80 19.87
N LEU A 164 -24.18 -2.58 19.49
CA LEU A 164 -24.73 -3.03 18.21
C LEU A 164 -24.97 -1.80 17.33
N ASN A 165 -24.24 -1.67 16.22
CA ASN A 165 -24.28 -0.49 15.35
C ASN A 165 -24.11 0.82 16.14
N ASN A 166 -23.16 0.83 17.09
CA ASN A 166 -22.88 1.92 18.03
C ASN A 166 -23.99 2.23 19.06
N ILE A 167 -25.03 1.40 19.15
CA ILE A 167 -26.08 1.50 20.17
C ILE A 167 -25.72 0.58 21.33
N SER A 168 -25.62 1.14 22.54
CA SER A 168 -25.28 0.39 23.75
C SER A 168 -26.39 -0.58 24.15
N ALA A 169 -25.99 -1.77 24.59
CA ALA A 169 -26.88 -2.88 24.87
C ALA A 169 -26.33 -3.71 26.05
N GLU A 170 -26.98 -3.59 27.22
CA GLU A 170 -26.60 -4.31 28.44
C GLU A 170 -26.62 -5.83 28.26
N PRO A 171 -25.65 -6.58 28.81
CA PRO A 171 -25.62 -8.03 28.68
C PRO A 171 -26.82 -8.68 29.36
N ASP A 172 -27.28 -9.80 28.82
CA ASP A 172 -28.37 -10.58 29.42
C ASP A 172 -27.85 -11.39 30.61
N THR A 173 -26.60 -11.86 30.52
CA THR A 173 -25.90 -12.60 31.59
C THR A 173 -24.45 -12.17 31.69
N VAL A 174 -23.93 -12.25 32.92
CA VAL A 174 -22.51 -12.08 33.25
C VAL A 174 -22.12 -13.28 34.11
N SER A 175 -21.00 -13.95 33.79
CA SER A 175 -20.53 -15.11 34.56
C SER A 175 -20.16 -14.73 35.99
N GLU A 176 -20.13 -15.71 36.91
CA GLU A 176 -19.81 -15.48 38.33
C GLU A 176 -18.43 -14.86 38.55
N ASP A 177 -17.46 -15.19 37.68
CA ASP A 177 -16.11 -14.61 37.69
C ASP A 177 -16.03 -13.22 37.05
N GLY A 178 -17.11 -12.73 36.42
CA GLY A 178 -17.17 -11.44 35.74
C GLY A 178 -16.41 -11.36 34.41
N ILE A 179 -15.92 -12.49 33.90
CA ILE A 179 -15.03 -12.53 32.72
C ILE A 179 -15.82 -12.71 31.42
N THR A 180 -16.97 -13.38 31.46
CA THR A 180 -17.80 -13.68 30.30
C THR A 180 -19.09 -12.90 30.36
N ILE A 181 -19.44 -12.25 29.25
CA ILE A 181 -20.75 -11.60 29.07
C ILE A 181 -21.47 -12.23 27.87
N GLU A 182 -22.79 -12.35 27.97
CA GLU A 182 -23.61 -12.88 26.88
C GLU A 182 -24.80 -11.97 26.59
N LYS A 183 -25.20 -11.90 25.32
CA LYS A 183 -26.40 -11.19 24.89
C LYS A 183 -27.05 -11.81 23.67
N THR A 184 -28.37 -11.85 23.67
CA THR A 184 -29.17 -12.28 22.52
C THR A 184 -29.71 -11.06 21.76
N PHE A 185 -29.51 -11.05 20.45
CA PHE A 185 -30.10 -10.06 19.54
C PHE A 185 -31.03 -10.74 18.55
N SER A 186 -32.05 -9.99 18.10
CA SER A 186 -33.07 -10.48 17.16
C SER A 186 -33.71 -9.31 16.43
N ASN A 187 -34.47 -9.61 15.38
CA ASN A 187 -35.23 -8.62 14.59
C ASN A 187 -34.34 -7.53 13.99
N PHE A 188 -33.49 -7.93 13.03
CA PHE A 188 -32.49 -7.05 12.44
C PHE A 188 -33.06 -6.26 11.26
N THR A 189 -33.05 -4.93 11.36
CA THR A 189 -33.58 -4.02 10.34
C THR A 189 -32.51 -3.38 9.45
N THR A 190 -31.23 -3.60 9.76
CA THR A 190 -30.10 -3.02 9.03
C THR A 190 -29.37 -4.10 8.24
N PRO A 191 -28.87 -3.80 7.02
CA PRO A 191 -28.22 -4.79 6.16
C PRO A 191 -26.87 -5.30 6.69
N ALA A 192 -26.33 -4.64 7.71
CA ALA A 192 -25.13 -5.06 8.41
C ALA A 192 -25.27 -4.83 9.91
N LEU A 193 -24.57 -5.65 10.69
CA LEU A 193 -24.44 -5.51 12.14
C LEU A 193 -22.97 -5.41 12.51
N ASP A 194 -22.55 -4.26 13.02
CA ASP A 194 -21.28 -4.09 13.72
C ASP A 194 -21.51 -4.35 15.22
N ILE A 195 -20.89 -5.40 15.74
CA ILE A 195 -21.05 -5.88 17.11
C ILE A 195 -19.70 -5.74 17.80
N VAL A 196 -19.67 -5.00 18.90
CA VAL A 196 -18.45 -4.80 19.70
C VAL A 196 -18.74 -5.10 21.16
N ALA A 197 -17.90 -5.91 21.82
CA ALA A 197 -17.90 -6.00 23.27
C ALA A 197 -16.91 -4.98 23.85
N ILE A 198 -17.38 -4.15 24.77
CA ILE A 198 -16.55 -3.16 25.46
C ILE A 198 -16.66 -3.35 26.97
N ALA A 199 -15.63 -2.93 27.69
CA ALA A 199 -15.64 -2.80 29.14
C ALA A 199 -14.61 -1.72 29.53
N GLU A 200 -14.59 -1.33 30.79
CA GLU A 200 -13.69 -0.28 31.31
C GLU A 200 -12.73 -0.86 32.34
N ASP A 201 -11.46 -0.46 32.24
CA ASP A 201 -10.46 -0.77 33.25
C ASP A 201 -10.56 0.13 34.49
N GLU A 202 -9.66 -0.08 35.45
CA GLU A 202 -9.66 0.67 36.71
C GLU A 202 -9.43 2.17 36.53
N THR A 203 -8.85 2.58 35.39
CA THR A 203 -8.59 3.98 35.03
C THR A 203 -9.74 4.62 34.26
N GLY A 204 -10.73 3.82 33.84
CA GLY A 204 -11.82 4.26 32.96
C GLY A 204 -11.48 4.18 31.47
N GLU A 205 -10.36 3.56 31.09
CA GLU A 205 -10.02 3.32 29.69
C GLU A 205 -10.91 2.21 29.12
N LYS A 206 -11.48 2.46 27.93
CA LYS A 206 -12.33 1.49 27.25
C LYS A 206 -11.48 0.42 26.55
N ILE A 207 -11.81 -0.83 26.82
CA ILE A 207 -11.27 -1.99 26.11
C ILE A 207 -11.75 -1.96 24.66
N ASN A 208 -10.82 -2.03 23.72
CA ASN A 208 -11.06 -1.88 22.29
C ASN A 208 -10.32 -2.94 21.46
N SER A 209 -10.33 -4.18 21.96
CA SER A 209 -9.70 -5.32 21.29
C SER A 209 -10.43 -5.72 20.00
N ILE A 210 -9.67 -5.90 18.91
CA ILE A 210 -10.19 -6.42 17.64
C ILE A 210 -10.78 -7.83 17.76
N LEU A 211 -10.32 -8.61 18.75
CA LEU A 211 -10.79 -9.97 18.99
C LEU A 211 -12.28 -10.03 19.37
N CYS A 212 -12.81 -8.90 19.86
CA CYS A 212 -14.20 -8.74 20.27
C CYS A 212 -14.96 -7.71 19.43
N LYS A 213 -14.64 -7.65 18.13
CA LYS A 213 -15.41 -6.94 17.11
C LYS A 213 -15.87 -7.90 16.02
N ARG A 214 -17.14 -7.88 15.64
CA ARG A 214 -17.70 -8.70 14.55
C ARG A 214 -18.53 -7.83 13.63
N LEU A 215 -18.42 -8.09 12.33
CA LEU A 215 -19.24 -7.49 11.30
C LEU A 215 -19.97 -8.60 10.57
N LEU A 216 -21.30 -8.64 10.71
CA LEU A 216 -22.17 -9.60 10.04
C LEU A 216 -22.96 -8.89 8.95
N THR A 217 -23.16 -9.59 7.83
CA THR A 217 -24.14 -9.18 6.81
C THR A 217 -25.49 -9.79 7.17
N VAL A 218 -26.54 -8.98 7.11
CA VAL A 218 -27.90 -9.43 7.33
C VAL A 218 -28.59 -9.54 5.98
N ALA A 219 -28.96 -10.76 5.61
CA ALA A 219 -29.92 -11.00 4.56
C ALA A 219 -31.25 -10.37 4.99
N GLN A 220 -31.50 -9.19 4.45
CA GLN A 220 -32.76 -8.50 4.69
C GLN A 220 -33.83 -9.24 3.89
N SER A 221 -34.83 -9.80 4.59
CA SER A 221 -36.13 -10.10 3.99
C SER A 221 -36.86 -8.78 3.68
N GLY A 222 -36.25 -7.94 2.84
CA GLY A 222 -36.86 -6.74 2.29
C GLY A 222 -37.59 -7.12 1.02
N SER A 223 -38.83 -6.63 0.86
CA SER A 223 -39.58 -6.69 -0.39
C SER A 223 -38.64 -6.45 -1.56
N SER A 224 -38.70 -7.31 -2.60
CA SER A 224 -38.04 -7.00 -3.86
C SER A 224 -38.56 -5.62 -4.29
N ASP A 225 -37.69 -4.62 -4.28
CA ASP A 225 -38.03 -3.25 -4.64
C ASP A 225 -37.13 -2.80 -5.78
N VAL A 226 -37.74 -2.27 -6.83
CA VAL A 226 -37.05 -1.71 -7.98
C VAL A 226 -36.49 -0.34 -7.59
N THR A 227 -35.17 -0.26 -7.51
CA THR A 227 -34.47 0.93 -7.01
C THR A 227 -34.12 1.93 -8.10
N SER A 228 -33.94 1.49 -9.35
CA SER A 228 -33.65 2.38 -10.48
C SER A 228 -33.92 1.76 -11.84
N LEU A 229 -34.10 2.62 -12.84
CA LEU A 229 -34.12 2.28 -14.26
C LEU A 229 -33.06 3.12 -14.97
N LEU A 230 -32.14 2.47 -15.67
CA LEU A 230 -31.15 3.09 -16.53
C LEU A 230 -31.47 2.75 -17.98
N ILE A 231 -31.47 3.76 -18.84
CA ILE A 231 -31.69 3.61 -20.28
C ILE A 231 -30.45 4.12 -21.00
N GLU A 232 -29.86 3.27 -21.84
CA GLU A 232 -28.81 3.66 -22.78
C GLU A 232 -29.44 3.88 -24.16
N LYS A 233 -28.94 4.86 -24.91
CA LYS A 233 -29.41 5.20 -26.25
C LYS A 233 -28.28 5.15 -27.27
N ARG A 234 -28.62 4.89 -28.52
CA ARG A 234 -27.75 5.08 -29.68
C ARG A 234 -28.45 5.91 -30.74
N ILE A 235 -27.67 6.59 -31.57
CA ILE A 235 -28.17 7.32 -32.73
C ILE A 235 -27.81 6.48 -33.98
N GLU A 236 -28.80 6.20 -34.81
CA GLU A 236 -28.62 5.51 -36.10
C GLU A 236 -28.06 6.44 -37.17
N GLU A 237 -27.57 5.88 -38.28
CA GLU A 237 -27.03 6.64 -39.42
C GLU A 237 -28.06 7.59 -40.06
N ASP A 238 -29.35 7.34 -39.86
CA ASP A 238 -30.47 8.18 -40.29
C ASP A 238 -30.90 9.21 -39.23
N ASP A 239 -30.06 9.43 -38.20
CA ASP A 239 -30.28 10.29 -37.04
C ASP A 239 -31.46 9.85 -36.14
N THR A 240 -31.99 8.63 -36.29
CA THR A 240 -33.01 8.09 -35.39
C THR A 240 -32.41 7.72 -34.04
N THR A 241 -32.97 8.24 -32.95
CA THR A 241 -32.56 7.83 -31.59
C THR A 241 -33.26 6.54 -31.20
N LYS A 242 -32.49 5.47 -30.97
CA LYS A 242 -33.00 4.19 -30.45
C LYS A 242 -32.50 3.91 -29.04
N ILE A 243 -33.30 3.20 -28.27
CA ILE A 243 -32.92 2.73 -26.94
C ILE A 243 -32.11 1.45 -27.09
N SER A 244 -30.80 1.51 -26.83
CA SER A 244 -29.90 0.37 -27.05
C SER A 244 -29.90 -0.62 -25.88
N LYS A 245 -30.28 -0.18 -24.67
CA LYS A 245 -30.32 -1.04 -23.49
C LYS A 245 -31.19 -0.46 -22.39
N ALA A 246 -31.90 -1.33 -21.68
CA ALA A 246 -32.57 -1.01 -20.42
C ALA A 246 -31.96 -1.86 -19.30
N THR A 247 -31.60 -1.23 -18.19
CA THR A 247 -31.11 -1.91 -16.98
C THR A 247 -31.97 -1.48 -15.79
N ILE A 248 -32.66 -2.43 -15.17
CA ILE A 248 -33.48 -2.20 -13.98
C ILE A 248 -32.69 -2.75 -12.79
N ARG A 249 -32.45 -1.93 -11.77
CA ARG A 249 -31.87 -2.43 -10.51
C ARG A 249 -32.98 -2.83 -9.57
N ILE A 250 -32.90 -4.04 -9.05
CA ILE A 250 -33.89 -4.62 -8.16
C ILE A 250 -33.17 -5.38 -7.04
N ALA A 251 -33.53 -5.08 -5.79
CA ALA A 251 -32.99 -5.80 -4.65
C ALA A 251 -33.70 -7.15 -4.51
N ASN A 252 -32.97 -8.20 -4.12
CA ASN A 252 -33.55 -9.49 -3.71
C ASN A 252 -34.54 -10.08 -4.73
N ILE A 253 -34.18 -10.12 -6.02
CA ILE A 253 -34.99 -10.81 -7.03
C ILE A 253 -34.68 -12.32 -7.00
N GLU A 254 -35.69 -13.11 -6.68
CA GLU A 254 -35.70 -14.54 -7.00
C GLU A 254 -36.20 -14.69 -8.44
N GLU A 255 -35.47 -15.41 -9.28
CA GLU A 255 -35.91 -15.68 -10.65
C GLU A 255 -37.08 -16.66 -10.58
N GLY A 256 -38.29 -16.12 -10.65
CA GLY A 256 -39.51 -16.91 -10.82
C GLY A 256 -39.80 -17.14 -12.29
N GLU A 257 -40.46 -18.25 -12.62
CA GLU A 257 -41.01 -18.50 -13.97
C GLU A 257 -42.05 -17.44 -14.41
N ASN A 258 -42.48 -16.58 -13.49
CA ASN A 258 -43.53 -15.58 -13.68
C ASN A 258 -43.05 -14.12 -13.62
N THR A 259 -41.74 -13.86 -13.71
CA THR A 259 -41.23 -12.47 -13.76
C THR A 259 -41.69 -11.79 -15.05
N SER A 260 -42.26 -10.58 -14.94
CA SER A 260 -42.61 -9.74 -16.09
C SER A 260 -42.32 -8.27 -15.83
N ILE A 261 -42.23 -7.46 -16.89
CA ILE A 261 -41.89 -6.04 -16.80
C ILE A 261 -42.95 -5.22 -17.53
N ILE A 262 -43.61 -4.31 -16.83
CA ILE A 262 -44.53 -3.34 -17.42
C ILE A 262 -43.79 -2.02 -17.67
N PHE A 263 -43.61 -1.69 -18.94
CA PHE A 263 -43.16 -0.36 -19.36
C PHE A 263 -44.34 0.59 -19.51
N SER A 264 -44.22 1.76 -18.89
CA SER A 264 -45.17 2.87 -19.07
C SER A 264 -44.42 4.14 -19.45
N PHE A 265 -44.98 4.89 -20.39
CA PHE A 265 -44.35 6.07 -20.96
C PHE A 265 -45.15 7.33 -20.58
N GLY A 266 -44.46 8.44 -20.36
CA GLY A 266 -45.08 9.69 -19.93
C GLY A 266 -46.03 10.25 -21.00
N GLY A 267 -47.24 10.62 -20.58
CA GLY A 267 -48.32 11.06 -21.47
C GLY A 267 -49.22 9.92 -21.96
N ASP A 268 -50.26 10.25 -22.72
CA ASP A 268 -51.23 9.27 -23.26
C ASP A 268 -50.92 8.87 -24.72
N THR A 269 -49.76 9.28 -25.25
CA THR A 269 -49.40 9.12 -26.67
C THR A 269 -48.90 7.71 -27.01
N PHE A 270 -48.27 7.03 -26.07
CA PHE A 270 -47.63 5.73 -26.29
C PHE A 270 -48.31 4.64 -25.48
N SER A 271 -48.42 3.45 -26.08
CA SER A 271 -49.03 2.30 -25.42
C SER A 271 -48.09 1.74 -24.36
N LYS A 272 -48.65 1.36 -23.20
CA LYS A 272 -47.91 0.54 -22.22
C LYS A 272 -47.53 -0.79 -22.85
N LEU A 273 -46.39 -1.33 -22.46
CA LEU A 273 -45.88 -2.59 -22.98
C LEU A 273 -45.61 -3.56 -21.83
N SER A 274 -46.13 -4.78 -21.90
CA SER A 274 -45.90 -5.85 -20.93
C SER A 274 -44.96 -6.90 -21.50
N MET A 275 -43.71 -6.86 -21.06
CA MET A 275 -42.63 -7.75 -21.50
C MET A 275 -42.61 -9.02 -20.63
N ASN A 276 -42.66 -10.19 -21.27
CA ASN A 276 -42.71 -11.49 -20.58
C ASN A 276 -41.51 -12.40 -20.87
N LYS A 277 -40.63 -12.03 -21.80
CA LYS A 277 -39.37 -12.73 -22.12
C LYS A 277 -38.39 -11.76 -22.79
N GLY A 278 -37.13 -12.19 -23.01
CA GLY A 278 -36.11 -11.36 -23.67
C GLY A 278 -35.29 -10.47 -22.72
N PHE A 279 -35.30 -10.75 -21.42
CA PHE A 279 -34.48 -10.07 -20.42
C PHE A 279 -33.64 -11.07 -19.61
N VAL A 280 -32.55 -10.59 -19.03
CA VAL A 280 -31.60 -11.40 -18.23
C VAL A 280 -31.58 -10.88 -16.80
N VAL A 281 -31.84 -11.77 -15.83
CA VAL A 281 -31.79 -11.46 -14.39
C VAL A 281 -30.42 -11.85 -13.84
N ASP A 282 -29.66 -10.87 -13.35
CA ASP A 282 -28.40 -11.05 -12.63
C ASP A 282 -28.67 -10.88 -11.12
N LYS A 283 -28.88 -12.00 -10.44
CA LYS A 283 -29.21 -12.05 -9.00
C LYS A 283 -28.06 -11.51 -8.15
N ASP A 284 -26.82 -11.83 -8.51
CA ASP A 284 -25.62 -11.45 -7.76
C ASP A 284 -25.40 -9.93 -7.80
N LYS A 285 -25.74 -9.30 -8.93
CA LYS A 285 -25.63 -7.84 -9.11
C LYS A 285 -26.92 -7.09 -8.86
N GLY A 286 -28.02 -7.76 -8.54
CA GLY A 286 -29.34 -7.16 -8.30
C GLY A 286 -29.84 -6.33 -9.49
N ASN A 287 -29.78 -6.89 -10.71
CA ASN A 287 -30.29 -6.18 -11.88
C ASN A 287 -30.97 -7.09 -12.91
N ILE A 288 -31.86 -6.50 -13.70
CA ILE A 288 -32.44 -7.06 -14.91
C ILE A 288 -31.93 -6.24 -16.09
N SER A 289 -31.38 -6.91 -17.10
CA SER A 289 -30.84 -6.27 -18.30
C SER A 289 -31.58 -6.71 -19.55
N ILE A 290 -31.83 -5.75 -20.45
CA ILE A 290 -32.57 -5.94 -21.69
C ILE A 290 -31.80 -5.26 -22.81
N LEU A 291 -31.42 -6.04 -23.81
CA LEU A 291 -30.67 -5.55 -24.96
C LEU A 291 -31.63 -4.99 -26.03
N GLU A 292 -31.10 -4.12 -26.88
CA GLU A 292 -31.86 -3.50 -27.98
C GLU A 292 -32.68 -4.49 -28.80
N GLN A 293 -32.06 -5.56 -29.29
CA GLN A 293 -32.74 -6.53 -30.13
C GLN A 293 -34.00 -7.11 -29.45
N GLU A 294 -33.99 -7.20 -28.12
CA GLU A 294 -35.11 -7.72 -27.33
C GLU A 294 -36.15 -6.63 -27.03
N LEU A 295 -35.72 -5.38 -26.85
CA LEU A 295 -36.60 -4.21 -26.68
C LEU A 295 -37.41 -3.89 -27.94
N TYR A 296 -36.88 -4.24 -29.11
CA TYR A 296 -37.50 -4.02 -30.43
C TYR A 296 -38.10 -5.31 -31.03
N ASN A 297 -38.14 -6.41 -30.27
CA ASN A 297 -38.79 -7.65 -30.70
C ASN A 297 -40.24 -7.71 -30.19
N ASN A 298 -41.21 -7.57 -31.09
CA ASN A 298 -42.63 -7.59 -30.76
C ASN A 298 -43.09 -8.88 -30.06
N GLU A 299 -42.44 -10.01 -30.32
CA GLU A 299 -42.80 -11.30 -29.70
C GLU A 299 -42.57 -11.34 -28.19
N ASN A 300 -41.72 -10.45 -27.67
CA ASN A 300 -41.41 -10.35 -26.25
C ASN A 300 -42.51 -9.62 -25.44
N TYR A 301 -43.49 -9.04 -26.12
CA TYR A 301 -44.53 -8.22 -25.52
C TYR A 301 -45.93 -8.80 -25.75
N THR A 302 -46.78 -8.67 -24.74
CA THR A 302 -48.17 -9.19 -24.79
C THR A 302 -49.02 -8.44 -25.83
N GLU A 303 -48.73 -7.15 -26.03
CA GLU A 303 -49.45 -6.27 -26.94
C GLU A 303 -49.01 -6.41 -28.41
N ASN A 304 -47.98 -7.23 -28.70
CA ASN A 304 -47.35 -7.33 -30.02
C ASN A 304 -46.88 -5.97 -30.58
N LEU A 305 -46.50 -5.07 -29.68
CA LEU A 305 -45.88 -3.77 -29.92
C LEU A 305 -44.52 -3.73 -29.19
N SER A 306 -43.59 -2.91 -29.66
CA SER A 306 -42.27 -2.79 -29.06
C SER A 306 -41.82 -1.33 -28.97
N PHE A 307 -40.55 -1.11 -28.63
CA PHE A 307 -39.98 0.22 -28.54
C PHE A 307 -39.87 0.92 -29.91
N SER A 308 -40.19 0.23 -31.01
CA SER A 308 -40.33 0.83 -32.35
C SER A 308 -41.41 1.91 -32.42
N GLN A 309 -42.32 1.97 -31.45
CA GLN A 309 -43.31 3.07 -31.35
C GLN A 309 -42.66 4.46 -31.16
N PHE A 310 -41.38 4.52 -30.80
CA PHE A 310 -40.62 5.77 -30.64
C PHE A 310 -39.82 6.17 -31.88
N ASP A 311 -39.79 5.36 -32.94
CA ASP A 311 -38.89 5.59 -34.10
C ASP A 311 -39.15 6.95 -34.78
N THR A 312 -40.35 7.52 -34.63
CA THR A 312 -40.71 8.85 -35.16
C THR A 312 -40.88 9.92 -34.08
N TYR A 313 -40.58 9.61 -32.82
CA TYR A 313 -40.78 10.51 -31.69
C TYR A 313 -39.56 11.41 -31.47
N PHE A 314 -39.83 12.67 -31.12
CA PHE A 314 -38.83 13.65 -30.77
C PHE A 314 -39.28 14.41 -29.52
N GLY A 315 -38.37 14.61 -28.57
CA GLY A 315 -38.64 15.23 -27.28
C GLY A 315 -38.19 14.37 -26.10
N GLU A 316 -38.44 14.86 -24.90
CA GLU A 316 -38.17 14.15 -23.65
C GLU A 316 -39.35 13.23 -23.31
N LEU A 317 -39.07 11.93 -23.16
CA LEU A 317 -40.02 10.91 -22.76
C LEU A 317 -39.65 10.35 -21.38
N LYS A 318 -40.57 10.45 -20.42
CA LYS A 318 -40.42 9.73 -19.15
C LYS A 318 -40.73 8.25 -19.36
N VAL A 319 -39.75 7.38 -19.23
CA VAL A 319 -39.92 5.93 -19.28
C VAL A 319 -39.97 5.40 -17.85
N SER A 320 -40.95 4.55 -17.54
CA SER A 320 -41.03 3.84 -16.27
C SER A 320 -41.08 2.35 -16.49
N ALA A 321 -40.43 1.59 -15.62
CA ALA A 321 -40.47 0.14 -15.61
C ALA A 321 -40.94 -0.33 -14.23
N GLU A 322 -41.97 -1.16 -14.23
CA GLU A 322 -42.48 -1.86 -13.05
C GLU A 322 -42.21 -3.34 -13.23
N VAL A 323 -41.56 -3.97 -12.24
CA VAL A 323 -41.25 -5.40 -12.29
C VAL A 323 -42.30 -6.13 -11.48
N LEU A 324 -42.86 -7.20 -12.05
CA LEU A 324 -43.84 -8.06 -11.40
C LEU A 324 -43.29 -9.47 -11.23
N ASP A 325 -43.70 -10.13 -10.15
CA ASP A 325 -43.64 -11.58 -9.99
C ASP A 325 -45.07 -12.13 -9.95
N GLY A 326 -45.51 -12.71 -11.07
CA GLY A 326 -46.92 -13.01 -11.31
C GLY A 326 -47.76 -11.73 -11.31
N GLU A 327 -48.68 -11.61 -10.35
CA GLU A 327 -49.52 -10.42 -10.17
C GLU A 327 -48.97 -9.43 -9.13
N ASN A 328 -47.89 -9.78 -8.42
CA ASN A 328 -47.34 -8.95 -7.35
C ASN A 328 -46.30 -7.97 -7.89
N SER A 329 -46.48 -6.68 -7.61
CA SER A 329 -45.50 -5.65 -7.97
C SER A 329 -44.30 -5.71 -7.03
N LEU A 330 -43.11 -5.87 -7.62
CA LEU A 330 -41.81 -5.79 -6.97
C LEU A 330 -41.23 -4.36 -7.02
N GLY A 331 -42.07 -3.36 -7.30
CA GLY A 331 -41.66 -1.96 -7.34
C GLY A 331 -41.49 -1.40 -8.75
N LYS A 332 -41.28 -0.08 -8.79
CA LYS A 332 -41.27 0.71 -10.03
C LYS A 332 -40.22 1.82 -9.99
N ALA A 333 -39.46 1.96 -11.07
CA ALA A 333 -38.56 3.09 -11.27
C ALA A 333 -38.88 3.84 -12.57
N SER A 334 -38.35 5.06 -12.70
CA SER A 334 -38.51 5.88 -13.89
C SER A 334 -37.23 6.66 -14.21
N THR A 335 -37.03 6.94 -15.48
CA THR A 335 -35.99 7.82 -16.00
C THR A 335 -36.53 8.61 -17.20
N ASN A 336 -35.86 9.70 -17.57
CA ASN A 336 -36.22 10.48 -18.75
C ASN A 336 -35.25 10.17 -19.90
N VAL A 337 -35.79 10.07 -21.12
CA VAL A 337 -35.04 9.77 -22.34
C VAL A 337 -35.34 10.85 -23.37
N THR A 338 -34.31 11.54 -23.84
CA THR A 338 -34.45 12.60 -24.86
C THR A 338 -34.15 12.05 -26.25
N PHE A 339 -35.16 12.12 -27.13
CA PHE A 339 -35.12 11.80 -28.55
C PHE A 339 -34.92 13.09 -29.36
N THR A 340 -33.84 13.18 -30.13
CA THR A 340 -33.44 14.43 -30.80
C THR A 340 -33.77 14.42 -32.30
N LYS A 341 -34.21 15.55 -32.84
CA LYS A 341 -34.36 15.79 -34.28
C LYS A 341 -33.29 16.78 -34.74
N LYS A 342 -32.67 16.54 -35.90
CA LYS A 342 -31.81 17.54 -36.55
C LYS A 342 -32.68 18.65 -37.15
N GLU A 343 -32.53 19.87 -36.64
CA GLU A 343 -33.10 21.06 -37.27
C GLU A 343 -32.10 21.58 -38.32
N THR A 344 -32.56 21.76 -39.57
CA THR A 344 -31.72 22.32 -40.64
C THR A 344 -31.55 23.82 -40.37
N GLU A 345 -30.31 24.23 -40.11
CA GLU A 345 -29.94 25.58 -39.67
C GLU A 345 -30.44 26.71 -40.58
N LEU A 346 -31.03 27.73 -39.95
CA LEU A 346 -31.05 29.13 -40.42
C LEU A 346 -30.63 30.03 -39.24
N PRO A 347 -29.65 30.96 -39.39
CA PRO A 347 -29.16 31.83 -38.30
C PRO A 347 -29.97 33.16 -38.22
N PRO A 348 -29.78 34.07 -37.24
CA PRO A 348 -29.31 33.99 -35.84
C PRO A 348 -30.20 34.83 -34.84
N GLU A 349 -29.70 35.02 -33.59
CA GLU A 349 -30.07 35.99 -32.50
C GLU A 349 -31.04 35.53 -31.37
N GLN A 350 -30.53 35.06 -30.23
CA GLN A 350 -30.21 35.81 -29.00
C GLN A 350 -29.85 34.82 -27.85
N PRO A 351 -28.99 35.22 -26.89
CA PRO A 351 -28.42 34.31 -25.90
C PRO A 351 -29.25 34.26 -24.60
N ASP A 352 -29.55 33.06 -24.10
CA ASP A 352 -29.47 32.79 -22.65
C ASP A 352 -29.46 31.28 -22.31
N LYS A 353 -28.49 30.95 -21.44
CA LYS A 353 -28.16 29.72 -20.69
C LYS A 353 -27.44 28.56 -21.40
N PRO A 354 -26.22 28.18 -20.95
CA PRO A 354 -25.45 27.09 -21.51
C PRO A 354 -25.97 25.73 -21.04
N SER A 355 -26.20 24.82 -22.00
CA SER A 355 -26.19 23.38 -21.76
C SER A 355 -24.76 22.92 -21.53
N ASP A 356 -24.54 22.02 -20.58
CA ASP A 356 -23.29 21.27 -20.45
C ASP A 356 -23.05 20.49 -21.75
N GLU A 357 -22.27 21.08 -22.65
CA GLU A 357 -21.58 20.37 -23.71
C GLU A 357 -20.67 19.32 -23.06
N ASP A 358 -20.43 18.19 -23.75
CA ASP A 358 -19.38 17.24 -23.39
C ASP A 358 -18.01 17.96 -23.49
N VAL A 359 -17.66 18.73 -22.46
CA VAL A 359 -16.41 19.48 -22.41
C VAL A 359 -15.30 18.50 -22.03
N GLU A 360 -14.44 18.19 -23.01
CA GLU A 360 -13.23 17.41 -22.81
C GLU A 360 -12.38 17.98 -21.66
N SER A 361 -11.74 17.09 -20.89
CA SER A 361 -10.87 17.48 -19.80
C SER A 361 -9.62 18.20 -20.31
N ASN A 362 -9.35 19.40 -19.80
CA ASN A 362 -8.19 20.20 -20.18
C ASN A 362 -7.32 20.54 -18.96
N PHE A 363 -6.88 19.51 -18.24
CA PHE A 363 -5.89 19.69 -17.18
C PHE A 363 -4.47 19.72 -17.71
N ALA A 364 -3.63 20.54 -17.06
CA ALA A 364 -2.17 20.47 -17.18
C ALA A 364 -1.57 20.20 -15.79
N ILE A 365 -0.67 19.23 -15.70
CA ILE A 365 0.07 18.91 -14.49
C ILE A 365 1.55 19.27 -14.62
N THR A 366 2.13 19.73 -13.52
CA THR A 366 3.57 19.90 -13.36
C THR A 366 4.01 19.30 -12.03
N ILE A 367 5.26 18.88 -11.95
CA ILE A 367 5.88 18.46 -10.70
C ILE A 367 7.28 19.02 -10.60
N SER A 368 7.65 19.49 -9.41
CA SER A 368 8.98 19.98 -9.09
C SER A 368 9.41 19.50 -7.70
N SER A 369 10.71 19.56 -7.43
CA SER A 369 11.28 19.36 -6.10
C SER A 369 11.80 20.68 -5.55
N GLU A 370 11.73 20.89 -4.24
CA GLU A 370 12.28 22.08 -3.57
C GLU A 370 13.82 22.08 -3.53
N ALA A 371 14.43 20.92 -3.72
CA ALA A 371 15.87 20.76 -3.82
C ALA A 371 16.24 20.14 -5.17
N GLU A 372 17.39 20.51 -5.73
CA GLU A 372 17.98 19.86 -6.91
C GLU A 372 18.90 18.69 -6.51
N CYS A 373 19.32 18.67 -5.24
CA CYS A 373 20.27 17.73 -4.67
C CYS A 373 19.84 17.32 -3.26
N ILE A 374 19.93 16.02 -2.95
CA ILE A 374 19.81 15.52 -1.56
C ILE A 374 20.97 14.59 -1.20
N ASP A 375 21.31 14.58 0.09
CA ASP A 375 22.32 13.67 0.62
C ASP A 375 21.77 12.24 0.63
N ARG A 376 22.64 11.25 0.44
CA ARG A 376 22.26 9.83 0.49
C ARG A 376 21.92 9.37 1.91
N VAL A 377 22.40 10.08 2.92
CA VAL A 377 22.24 9.74 4.33
C VAL A 377 21.65 10.90 5.11
N GLN A 378 21.03 10.59 6.25
CA GLN A 378 20.52 11.60 7.17
C GLN A 378 21.62 12.59 7.63
N PRO A 379 21.27 13.85 7.92
CA PRO A 379 19.91 14.39 8.03
C PRO A 379 19.34 15.01 6.74
N ASN A 380 20.13 15.25 5.69
CA ASN A 380 19.69 16.00 4.51
C ASN A 380 19.21 15.11 3.34
N ASN A 381 18.66 13.94 3.65
CA ASN A 381 18.16 12.97 2.68
C ASN A 381 16.65 13.07 2.43
N THR A 382 16.03 14.18 2.81
CA THR A 382 14.59 14.43 2.63
C THR A 382 14.37 15.46 1.52
N VAL A 383 13.42 15.20 0.64
CA VAL A 383 13.00 16.11 -0.44
C VAL A 383 11.49 16.38 -0.34
N SER A 384 11.10 17.61 -0.64
CA SER A 384 9.70 18.02 -0.80
C SER A 384 9.39 18.09 -2.29
N PHE A 385 8.34 17.39 -2.72
CA PHE A 385 7.81 17.42 -4.08
C PHE A 385 6.53 18.24 -4.11
N ILE A 386 6.40 19.08 -5.15
CA ILE A 386 5.27 19.97 -5.37
C ILE A 386 4.63 19.58 -6.70
N ILE A 387 3.38 19.11 -6.63
CA ILE A 387 2.53 18.80 -7.78
C ILE A 387 1.55 19.96 -7.95
N ALA A 388 1.55 20.56 -9.14
CA ALA A 388 0.63 21.64 -9.48
C ALA A 388 -0.27 21.21 -10.64
N ILE A 389 -1.58 21.23 -10.42
CA ILE A 389 -2.59 20.81 -11.39
C ILE A 389 -3.48 21.99 -11.72
N LYS A 390 -3.48 22.41 -12.99
CA LYS A 390 -4.24 23.56 -13.47
C LYS A 390 -5.36 23.11 -14.39
N ASN A 391 -6.57 23.60 -14.15
CA ASN A 391 -7.70 23.46 -15.06
C ASN A 391 -7.63 24.55 -16.13
N ASN A 392 -7.35 24.20 -17.39
CA ASN A 392 -7.35 25.15 -18.51
C ASN A 392 -8.68 25.15 -19.28
N ALA A 393 -9.68 24.38 -18.87
CA ALA A 393 -11.02 24.44 -19.45
C ALA A 393 -11.75 25.72 -19.05
N SER A 394 -12.75 26.11 -19.85
CA SER A 394 -13.65 27.24 -19.58
C SER A 394 -14.66 26.94 -18.46
N LEU A 395 -14.83 25.68 -18.08
CA LEU A 395 -15.74 25.22 -17.03
C LEU A 395 -14.99 24.52 -15.88
N PRO A 396 -15.55 24.46 -14.66
CA PRO A 396 -15.04 23.61 -13.59
C PRO A 396 -15.00 22.14 -14.00
N GLN A 397 -13.93 21.43 -13.63
CA GLN A 397 -13.72 20.01 -13.94
C GLN A 397 -13.22 19.28 -12.70
N LYS A 398 -13.41 17.95 -12.66
CA LYS A 398 -13.03 17.14 -11.50
C LYS A 398 -11.85 16.21 -11.78
N ILE A 399 -11.06 15.98 -10.74
CA ILE A 399 -10.01 14.96 -10.69
C ILE A 399 -10.42 13.88 -9.71
N LEU A 400 -10.41 12.63 -10.16
CA LEU A 400 -10.79 11.46 -9.38
C LEU A 400 -9.60 10.86 -8.62
N SER A 401 -8.40 10.90 -9.21
CA SER A 401 -7.18 10.42 -8.54
C SER A 401 -5.92 11.17 -8.97
N ILE A 402 -4.97 11.28 -8.04
CA ILE A 402 -3.59 11.72 -8.30
C ILE A 402 -2.70 10.54 -7.93
N LYS A 403 -1.84 10.08 -8.83
CA LYS A 403 -0.92 8.97 -8.59
C LYS A 403 0.51 9.43 -8.79
N ASN A 404 1.40 9.09 -7.88
CA ASN A 404 2.81 9.42 -7.99
C ASN A 404 3.66 8.17 -7.72
N LYS A 405 4.69 7.95 -8.54
CA LYS A 405 5.64 6.86 -8.37
C LYS A 405 6.98 7.43 -7.90
N LEU A 406 7.38 7.08 -6.68
CA LEU A 406 8.64 7.52 -6.11
C LEU A 406 9.83 6.90 -6.85
N PRO A 407 10.99 7.57 -6.88
CA PRO A 407 12.20 6.94 -7.40
C PRO A 407 12.59 5.71 -6.58
N LEU A 408 13.42 4.84 -7.18
CA LEU A 408 13.86 3.60 -6.52
C LEU A 408 14.58 3.89 -5.20
N GLY A 409 14.16 3.22 -4.12
CA GLY A 409 14.76 3.39 -2.80
C GLY A 409 14.33 4.66 -2.04
N PHE A 410 13.40 5.44 -2.59
CA PHE A 410 12.75 6.53 -1.86
C PHE A 410 11.52 6.02 -1.11
N LEU A 411 11.27 6.59 0.05
CA LEU A 411 10.13 6.27 0.92
C LEU A 411 9.33 7.54 1.18
N TYR A 412 8.00 7.43 1.12
CA TYR A 412 7.11 8.52 1.51
C TYR A 412 7.25 8.83 3.01
N LEU A 413 7.25 10.11 3.36
CA LEU A 413 7.18 10.54 4.75
C LEU A 413 5.72 10.69 5.16
N GLU A 414 5.25 9.81 6.04
CA GLU A 414 3.87 9.82 6.54
C GLU A 414 3.45 11.19 7.10
N ASN A 415 2.19 11.55 6.88
CA ASN A 415 1.55 12.80 7.28
C ASN A 415 2.28 14.07 6.79
N SER A 416 3.01 13.97 5.67
CA SER A 416 3.70 15.11 5.08
C SER A 416 2.91 15.83 3.98
N THR A 417 1.76 15.28 3.58
CA THR A 417 0.97 15.82 2.48
C THR A 417 0.24 17.12 2.86
N LYS A 418 0.28 18.10 1.95
CA LYS A 418 -0.51 19.33 1.99
C LYS A 418 -1.26 19.52 0.69
N ILE A 419 -2.52 19.93 0.76
CA ILE A 419 -3.31 20.35 -0.40
C ILE A 419 -3.64 21.83 -0.23
N ASN A 420 -3.22 22.67 -1.18
CA ASN A 420 -3.35 24.13 -1.13
C ASN A 420 -2.83 24.69 0.22
N ASP A 421 -1.66 24.21 0.65
CA ASP A 421 -1.00 24.51 1.93
C ASP A 421 -1.74 24.05 3.21
N ILE A 422 -2.85 23.33 3.08
CA ILE A 422 -3.58 22.74 4.21
C ILE A 422 -3.06 21.31 4.44
N GLU A 423 -2.60 21.03 5.66
CA GLU A 423 -2.18 19.68 6.07
C GLU A 423 -3.38 18.72 6.08
N ILE A 424 -3.18 17.54 5.51
CA ILE A 424 -4.18 16.47 5.47
C ILE A 424 -3.64 15.22 6.16
N THR A 425 -4.54 14.41 6.74
CA THR A 425 -4.19 13.13 7.35
C THR A 425 -4.22 12.00 6.33
N ASP A 426 -3.25 11.10 6.36
CA ASP A 426 -3.10 10.07 5.33
C ASP A 426 -4.26 9.05 5.30
N ASP A 427 -4.82 8.70 6.48
CA ASP A 427 -5.79 7.61 6.68
C ASP A 427 -7.04 7.63 5.76
N ASN A 428 -7.42 8.80 5.24
CA ASN A 428 -8.60 8.98 4.39
C ASN A 428 -8.28 9.54 2.99
N TYR A 429 -7.01 9.84 2.71
CA TYR A 429 -6.62 10.58 1.51
C TYR A 429 -5.57 9.87 0.67
N ILE A 430 -4.73 9.01 1.26
CA ILE A 430 -3.56 8.43 0.59
C ILE A 430 -3.58 6.91 0.71
N GLN A 431 -3.30 6.25 -0.40
CA GLN A 431 -2.96 4.83 -0.45
C GLN A 431 -1.52 4.69 -0.90
N THR A 432 -0.69 4.04 -0.08
CA THR A 432 0.72 3.76 -0.40
C THR A 432 0.85 2.28 -0.75
N ASN A 433 1.26 1.98 -1.98
CA ASN A 433 1.50 0.63 -2.47
C ASN A 433 2.98 0.43 -2.76
N LYS A 434 3.57 -0.66 -2.26
CA LYS A 434 4.95 -1.01 -2.57
C LYS A 434 5.03 -1.82 -3.87
N ILE A 435 5.76 -1.32 -4.85
CA ILE A 435 5.99 -1.96 -6.15
C ILE A 435 7.49 -2.29 -6.27
N GLY A 436 7.89 -3.49 -5.85
CA GLY A 436 9.33 -3.83 -5.75
C GLY A 436 10.03 -2.97 -4.69
N ASP A 437 11.07 -2.23 -5.07
CA ASP A 437 11.83 -1.33 -4.19
C ASP A 437 11.44 0.16 -4.35
N THR A 438 10.28 0.44 -4.95
CA THR A 438 9.68 1.78 -5.06
C THR A 438 8.29 1.79 -4.42
N GLU A 439 7.83 2.98 -4.03
CA GLU A 439 6.47 3.23 -3.53
C GLU A 439 5.65 4.01 -4.56
N GLU A 440 4.43 3.55 -4.79
CA GLU A 440 3.40 4.27 -5.53
C GLU A 440 2.40 4.86 -4.53
N LEU A 441 2.20 6.17 -4.62
CA LEU A 441 1.28 6.95 -3.82
C LEU A 441 0.05 7.26 -4.65
N ALA A 442 -1.14 7.01 -4.13
CA ALA A 442 -2.40 7.33 -4.77
C ALA A 442 -3.28 8.15 -3.83
N TRP A 443 -3.48 9.43 -4.16
CA TRP A 443 -4.44 10.29 -3.47
C TRP A 443 -5.83 10.12 -4.08
N LYS A 444 -6.84 9.88 -3.25
CA LYS A 444 -8.25 9.77 -3.66
C LYS A 444 -9.20 10.30 -2.58
N VAL A 445 -10.29 10.95 -2.99
CA VAL A 445 -11.40 11.37 -2.12
C VAL A 445 -12.74 10.97 -2.71
N GLN A 446 -13.76 10.77 -1.87
CA GLN A 446 -15.11 10.48 -2.33
C GLN A 446 -15.64 11.66 -3.17
N GLY A 447 -15.96 11.41 -4.43
CA GLY A 447 -16.48 12.43 -5.36
C GLY A 447 -15.43 13.27 -6.10
N GLY A 448 -14.13 13.05 -5.84
CA GLY A 448 -13.03 13.76 -6.49
C GLY A 448 -12.85 15.22 -6.05
N TRP A 449 -11.80 15.87 -6.59
CA TRP A 449 -11.54 17.30 -6.38
C TRP A 449 -12.11 18.12 -7.53
N ASN A 450 -12.97 19.08 -7.21
CA ASN A 450 -13.48 20.04 -8.18
C ASN A 450 -12.56 21.26 -8.28
N ILE A 451 -11.99 21.50 -9.47
CA ILE A 451 -11.10 22.63 -9.74
C ILE A 451 -11.83 23.57 -10.71
N LYS A 452 -12.04 24.83 -10.30
CA LYS A 452 -12.75 25.80 -11.14
C LYS A 452 -11.92 26.12 -12.40
N SER A 453 -12.59 26.66 -13.41
CA SER A 453 -11.94 27.13 -14.64
C SER A 453 -10.77 28.07 -14.31
N SER A 454 -9.63 27.84 -14.95
CA SER A 454 -8.38 28.60 -14.80
C SER A 454 -7.76 28.59 -13.39
N GLU A 455 -8.33 27.87 -12.42
CA GLU A 455 -7.75 27.69 -11.09
C GLU A 455 -6.74 26.52 -11.07
N GLN A 456 -5.90 26.52 -10.03
CA GLN A 456 -4.87 25.52 -9.80
C GLN A 456 -5.01 24.93 -8.41
N MET A 457 -4.85 23.61 -8.32
CA MET A 457 -4.66 22.87 -7.07
C MET A 457 -3.17 22.54 -6.91
N VAL A 458 -2.64 22.73 -5.70
CA VAL A 458 -1.25 22.39 -5.36
C VAL A 458 -1.26 21.29 -4.32
N LEU A 459 -0.53 20.20 -4.58
CA LEU A 459 -0.29 19.11 -3.65
C LEU A 459 1.21 19.03 -3.36
N THR A 460 1.59 19.16 -2.10
CA THR A 460 2.98 19.05 -1.66
C THR A 460 3.12 17.83 -0.76
N PHE A 461 4.18 17.04 -0.92
CA PHE A 461 4.47 15.89 -0.06
C PHE A 461 5.98 15.68 0.08
N LYS A 462 6.41 14.96 1.12
CA LYS A 462 7.84 14.70 1.35
C LYS A 462 8.18 13.23 1.15
N ALA A 463 9.40 13.00 0.68
CA ALA A 463 10.00 11.67 0.56
C ALA A 463 11.43 11.68 1.10
N ILE A 464 11.88 10.52 1.55
CA ILE A 464 13.21 10.27 2.12
C ILE A 464 13.96 9.31 1.19
N ALA A 465 15.18 9.66 0.79
CA ALA A 465 16.09 8.73 0.14
C ALA A 465 16.59 7.71 1.18
N GLY A 466 16.19 6.45 1.02
CA GLY A 466 16.58 5.33 1.87
C GLY A 466 17.94 4.74 1.48
N GLU A 467 18.35 3.68 2.19
CA GLU A 467 19.65 3.02 1.99
C GLU A 467 19.87 2.48 0.56
N ASN A 468 18.76 2.09 -0.08
CA ASN A 468 18.71 1.53 -1.44
C ASN A 468 18.58 2.60 -2.53
N ALA A 469 18.53 3.89 -2.18
CA ALA A 469 18.47 4.96 -3.18
C ALA A 469 19.72 4.96 -4.07
N LEU A 470 19.51 5.10 -5.38
CA LEU A 470 20.59 5.15 -6.36
C LEU A 470 21.28 6.51 -6.32
N THR A 471 22.61 6.52 -6.34
CA THR A 471 23.38 7.75 -6.51
C THR A 471 23.26 8.24 -7.95
N GLY A 472 23.03 9.54 -8.15
CA GLY A 472 22.79 10.16 -9.45
C GLY A 472 21.35 10.64 -9.63
N GLU A 473 20.94 10.79 -10.89
CA GLU A 473 19.61 11.26 -11.28
C GLU A 473 18.52 10.24 -10.93
N ASN A 474 17.51 10.69 -10.21
CA ASN A 474 16.36 9.91 -9.79
C ASN A 474 15.07 10.62 -10.23
N THR A 475 14.30 9.98 -11.11
CA THR A 475 13.08 10.56 -11.67
C THR A 475 11.85 10.16 -10.87
N ASN A 476 11.08 11.16 -10.48
CA ASN A 476 9.75 11.03 -9.90
C ASN A 476 8.70 11.33 -10.97
N GLU A 477 7.64 10.53 -11.05
CA GLU A 477 6.57 10.68 -12.05
C GLU A 477 5.21 10.81 -11.36
N VAL A 478 4.36 11.70 -11.87
CA VAL A 478 2.98 11.89 -11.43
C VAL A 478 2.02 11.77 -12.60
N VAL A 479 0.86 11.18 -12.36
CA VAL A 479 -0.25 11.02 -13.30
C VAL A 479 -1.57 11.37 -12.61
N ILE A 480 -2.47 12.05 -13.30
CA ILE A 480 -3.83 12.33 -12.80
C ILE A 480 -4.91 11.65 -13.64
N GLU A 481 -6.05 11.41 -13.00
CA GLU A 481 -7.23 10.79 -13.60
C GLU A 481 -8.42 11.75 -13.49
N PRO A 482 -8.79 12.45 -14.57
CA PRO A 482 -9.97 13.34 -14.58
C PRO A 482 -11.29 12.57 -14.70
N GLU A 483 -12.39 13.23 -14.34
CA GLU A 483 -13.76 12.70 -14.51
C GLU A 483 -14.19 12.70 -16.00
N GLN A 484 -13.80 13.73 -16.74
CA GLN A 484 -14.08 13.87 -18.19
C GLN A 484 -12.92 13.29 -19.03
N VAL A 485 -13.22 12.86 -20.26
CA VAL A 485 -12.21 12.35 -21.20
C VAL A 485 -11.22 13.46 -21.56
N PRO A 486 -9.90 13.28 -21.40
CA PRO A 486 -8.92 14.33 -21.64
C PRO A 486 -8.66 14.58 -23.12
N VAL A 487 -8.42 15.84 -23.47
CA VAL A 487 -7.99 16.29 -24.80
C VAL A 487 -6.68 15.60 -25.21
N SER A 488 -5.77 15.35 -24.25
CA SER A 488 -4.52 14.64 -24.49
C SER A 488 -4.01 13.92 -23.22
N PRO A 489 -3.56 12.66 -23.32
CA PRO A 489 -2.99 11.95 -22.18
C PRO A 489 -1.65 12.53 -21.71
N ASN A 490 -0.93 13.28 -22.56
CA ASN A 490 0.37 13.85 -22.23
C ASN A 490 0.28 15.02 -21.25
N THR A 491 -0.86 15.72 -21.20
CA THR A 491 -1.04 16.84 -20.27
C THR A 491 -1.42 16.38 -18.86
N LEU A 492 -1.69 15.09 -18.69
CA LEU A 492 -2.04 14.46 -17.42
C LEU A 492 -0.84 13.79 -16.73
N ARG A 493 0.37 13.90 -17.30
CA ARG A 493 1.60 13.30 -16.74
C ARG A 493 2.70 14.33 -16.64
N ALA A 494 3.46 14.29 -15.56
CA ALA A 494 4.67 15.09 -15.41
C ALA A 494 5.74 14.31 -14.65
N SER A 495 6.99 14.72 -14.80
CA SER A 495 8.11 14.14 -14.07
C SER A 495 9.10 15.21 -13.61
N SER A 496 9.78 14.92 -12.50
CA SER A 496 10.84 15.76 -11.92
C SER A 496 12.03 14.87 -11.59
N THR A 497 13.24 15.38 -11.79
CA THR A 497 14.47 14.63 -11.52
C THR A 497 15.21 15.28 -10.36
N ILE A 498 15.55 14.47 -9.35
CA ILE A 498 16.36 14.87 -8.20
C ILE A 498 17.70 14.14 -8.26
N ASN A 499 18.80 14.83 -7.94
CA ASN A 499 20.11 14.21 -7.86
C ASN A 499 20.41 13.74 -6.43
N VAL A 500 20.79 12.47 -6.25
CA VAL A 500 21.20 11.90 -4.96
C VAL A 500 22.71 11.75 -4.94
N VAL A 501 23.38 12.40 -3.98
CA VAL A 501 24.84 12.37 -3.85
C VAL A 501 25.25 12.11 -2.40
N GLN A 502 26.53 11.84 -2.15
CA GLN A 502 27.02 11.61 -0.78
C GLN A 502 26.96 12.88 0.08
N SER A 503 27.23 14.04 -0.52
CA SER A 503 27.03 15.33 0.12
C SER A 503 26.74 16.40 -0.94
N CYS A 504 25.64 17.12 -0.76
CA CYS A 504 25.28 18.30 -1.54
C CYS A 504 26.07 19.55 -1.13
N ALA A 505 26.88 19.47 -0.06
CA ALA A 505 27.82 20.53 0.26
C ALA A 505 28.84 20.62 -0.88
N PRO A 506 29.22 21.84 -1.32
CA PRO A 506 30.28 22.00 -2.30
C PRO A 506 31.55 21.36 -1.72
N SER A 507 31.96 20.24 -2.28
CA SER A 507 33.22 19.63 -1.90
C SER A 507 34.32 20.60 -2.30
N ASP A 508 35.22 20.96 -1.39
CA ASP A 508 36.50 21.64 -1.68
C ASP A 508 37.41 20.83 -2.67
N LYS A 509 36.88 19.77 -3.28
CA LYS A 509 37.50 18.82 -4.20
C LYS A 509 37.56 19.27 -5.66
N ASP A 510 37.28 20.53 -5.99
CA ASP A 510 37.67 21.11 -7.30
C ASP A 510 39.21 21.25 -7.48
N LYS A 511 40.02 20.73 -6.54
CA LYS A 511 41.49 20.71 -6.65
C LYS A 511 42.19 19.38 -6.45
N ALA A 512 41.50 18.24 -6.30
CA ALA A 512 42.20 16.96 -6.26
C ALA A 512 41.40 15.85 -6.94
N ALA A 513 42.04 15.22 -7.92
CA ALA A 513 41.52 14.15 -8.75
C ALA A 513 40.61 13.17 -7.98
N ALA A 514 39.37 13.03 -8.46
CA ALA A 514 38.36 12.17 -7.88
C ALA A 514 38.79 10.69 -7.94
N THR A 515 39.05 10.09 -6.79
CA THR A 515 38.94 8.64 -6.61
C THR A 515 37.46 8.29 -6.42
N PRO A 516 36.92 7.25 -7.09
CA PRO A 516 35.53 6.85 -6.89
C PRO A 516 35.38 6.24 -5.49
N GLU A 517 34.54 6.85 -4.65
CA GLU A 517 34.25 6.40 -3.28
C GLU A 517 33.13 5.33 -3.34
N ALA A 518 33.50 4.06 -3.15
CA ALA A 518 32.59 2.93 -3.11
C ALA A 518 32.05 2.72 -1.68
N GLY A 519 30.73 2.73 -1.53
CA GLY A 519 29.97 2.78 -0.27
C GLY A 519 30.11 1.61 0.72
N ILE A 520 31.13 0.77 0.60
CA ILE A 520 31.44 -0.30 1.58
C ILE A 520 32.54 0.16 2.57
N LEU A 521 33.37 1.14 2.18
CA LEU A 521 34.52 1.58 2.97
C LEU A 521 34.24 2.80 3.87
N ASP A 522 33.05 3.39 3.84
CA ASP A 522 32.72 4.59 4.63
C ASP A 522 32.09 4.28 6.01
N ASN A 523 31.83 3.02 6.30
CA ASN A 523 31.39 2.63 7.63
C ASN A 523 32.57 2.65 8.61
N VAL A 524 32.49 3.50 9.64
CA VAL A 524 33.51 3.67 10.69
C VAL A 524 33.87 2.32 11.32
N ILE A 525 32.91 1.42 11.50
CA ILE A 525 33.14 0.08 12.05
C ILE A 525 34.01 -0.75 11.09
N VAL A 526 33.76 -0.67 9.78
CA VAL A 526 34.53 -1.39 8.75
C VAL A 526 35.96 -0.84 8.67
N GLN A 527 36.15 0.48 8.71
CA GLN A 527 37.48 1.10 8.72
C GLN A 527 38.29 0.72 9.96
N VAL A 528 37.68 0.75 11.14
CA VAL A 528 38.32 0.36 12.40
C VAL A 528 38.67 -1.12 12.39
N THR A 529 37.77 -1.99 11.91
CA THR A 529 38.03 -3.44 11.84
C THR A 529 39.15 -3.76 10.86
N LEU A 530 39.20 -3.11 9.70
CA LEU A 530 40.27 -3.26 8.71
C LEU A 530 41.61 -2.75 9.26
N GLY A 531 41.61 -1.62 9.96
CA GLY A 531 42.80 -1.06 10.61
C GLY A 531 43.36 -1.99 11.70
N ILE A 532 42.49 -2.57 12.53
CA ILE A 532 42.87 -3.55 13.55
C ILE A 532 43.46 -4.80 12.90
N LEU A 533 42.86 -5.28 11.81
CA LEU A 533 43.34 -6.45 11.07
C LEU A 533 44.74 -6.23 10.46
N ILE A 534 45.00 -5.05 9.92
CA ILE A 534 46.32 -4.66 9.39
C ILE A 534 47.36 -4.59 10.51
N LEU A 535 47.02 -4.01 11.66
CA LEU A 535 47.92 -3.97 12.82
C LEU A 535 48.21 -5.36 13.37
N PHE A 536 47.20 -6.23 13.41
CA PHE A 536 47.36 -7.64 13.81
C PHE A 536 48.28 -8.40 12.85
N LEU A 537 48.11 -8.22 11.54
CA LEU A 537 49.00 -8.79 10.52
C LEU A 537 50.43 -8.27 10.69
N GLY A 538 50.61 -6.96 10.86
CA GLY A 538 51.93 -6.34 11.07
C GLY A 538 52.62 -6.86 12.33
N TRP A 539 51.89 -6.99 13.45
CA TRP A 539 52.40 -7.57 14.68
C TRP A 539 52.74 -9.06 14.50
N TYR A 540 51.87 -9.84 13.87
CA TYR A 540 52.09 -11.26 13.64
C TYR A 540 53.35 -11.50 12.78
N ILE A 541 53.55 -10.68 11.74
CA ILE A 541 54.75 -10.72 10.89
C ILE A 541 56.02 -10.33 11.68
N TYR A 542 55.93 -9.33 12.56
CA TYR A 542 57.09 -8.82 13.31
C TYR A 542 57.55 -9.74 14.45
N THR A 543 56.63 -10.47 15.10
CA THR A 543 56.94 -11.21 16.33
C THR A 543 57.09 -12.72 16.18
N LYS A 544 56.61 -13.32 15.08
CA LYS A 544 56.72 -14.76 14.84
C LYS A 544 57.72 -15.07 13.71
N PRO A 545 58.65 -16.02 13.89
CA PRO A 545 59.59 -16.43 12.84
C PRO A 545 58.90 -17.01 11.59
N PHE A 546 57.66 -17.50 11.73
CA PHE A 546 56.83 -17.97 10.61
C PHE A 546 56.31 -16.84 9.70
N GLY A 547 56.19 -15.61 10.22
CA GLY A 547 55.78 -14.43 9.45
C GLY A 547 56.82 -14.01 8.42
N GLN A 548 58.11 -14.11 8.77
CA GLN A 548 59.21 -13.89 7.82
C GLN A 548 59.25 -14.96 6.72
N ILE A 549 58.90 -16.21 7.02
CA ILE A 549 58.80 -17.30 6.03
C ILE A 549 57.63 -17.07 5.07
N PHE A 550 56.49 -16.58 5.59
CA PHE A 550 55.31 -16.29 4.78
C PHE A 550 55.53 -15.07 3.86
N ILE A 551 56.13 -13.99 4.38
CA ILE A 551 56.54 -12.82 3.57
C ILE A 551 57.55 -13.24 2.51
N LYS A 552 58.54 -14.09 2.87
CA LYS A 552 59.54 -14.56 1.90
C LYS A 552 58.89 -15.37 0.79
N LYS A 553 57.95 -16.28 1.10
CA LYS A 553 57.15 -17.00 0.09
C LYS A 553 56.24 -16.09 -0.73
N LEU A 554 55.65 -15.05 -0.13
CA LEU A 554 54.75 -14.13 -0.81
C LEU A 554 55.53 -13.20 -1.76
N VAL A 555 56.68 -12.68 -1.33
CA VAL A 555 57.61 -11.90 -2.16
C VAL A 555 58.26 -12.77 -3.25
N GLU A 556 58.51 -14.05 -2.98
CA GLU A 556 59.03 -15.00 -3.96
C GLU A 556 57.97 -15.51 -4.95
N SER A 557 56.67 -15.29 -4.67
CA SER A 557 55.55 -15.74 -5.51
C SER A 557 55.50 -15.04 -6.87
N GLU A 558 55.03 -15.76 -7.89
CA GLU A 558 54.86 -15.21 -9.24
C GLU A 558 53.88 -14.03 -9.29
N ALA A 559 52.86 -14.04 -8.42
CA ALA A 559 51.88 -12.97 -8.33
C ALA A 559 52.50 -11.65 -7.83
N TYR A 560 53.32 -11.70 -6.78
CA TYR A 560 54.02 -10.51 -6.27
C TYR A 560 55.07 -10.00 -7.25
N LYS A 561 55.88 -10.89 -7.83
CA LYS A 561 56.87 -10.54 -8.87
C LYS A 561 56.20 -9.96 -10.13
N GLY A 562 55.00 -10.40 -10.47
CA GLY A 562 54.18 -9.84 -11.55
C GLY A 562 53.69 -8.42 -11.24
N ALA A 563 53.17 -8.20 -10.03
CA ALA A 563 52.73 -6.88 -9.58
C ALA A 563 53.91 -5.89 -9.44
N GLU A 564 55.05 -6.35 -8.92
CA GLU A 564 56.27 -5.56 -8.79
C GLU A 564 56.82 -5.11 -10.15
N MET A 565 56.80 -5.99 -11.17
CA MET A 565 57.12 -5.62 -12.55
C MET A 565 56.16 -4.56 -13.12
N GLY A 566 54.88 -4.60 -12.74
CA GLY A 566 53.89 -3.56 -13.10
C GLY A 566 54.22 -2.20 -12.49
N VAL A 567 54.61 -2.16 -11.22
CA VAL A 567 55.04 -0.93 -10.53
C VAL A 567 56.36 -0.40 -11.11
N TRP A 568 57.32 -1.26 -11.42
CA TRP A 568 58.58 -0.83 -12.04
C TRP A 568 58.40 -0.30 -13.45
N LYS A 569 57.44 -0.82 -14.23
CA LYS A 569 57.11 -0.29 -15.56
C LYS A 569 56.70 1.19 -15.51
N ILE A 570 55.99 1.59 -14.46
CA ILE A 570 55.46 2.96 -14.30
C ILE A 570 56.48 3.88 -13.62
N PHE A 571 57.13 3.42 -12.55
CA PHE A 571 57.92 4.30 -11.68
C PHE A 571 59.44 4.11 -11.79
N LYS A 572 59.93 3.00 -12.36
CA LYS A 572 61.38 2.70 -12.56
C LYS A 572 61.64 1.98 -13.89
N PRO A 573 61.32 2.62 -15.04
CA PRO A 573 61.26 1.95 -16.34
C PRO A 573 62.61 1.36 -16.79
N LYS A 574 63.74 2.02 -16.48
CA LYS A 574 65.08 1.49 -16.80
C LYS A 574 65.33 0.13 -16.14
N LYS A 575 65.00 0.02 -14.85
CA LYS A 575 65.13 -1.23 -14.08
C LYS A 575 64.19 -2.31 -14.62
N TYR A 576 62.97 -1.94 -15.00
CA TYR A 576 62.01 -2.86 -15.62
C TYR A 576 62.53 -3.47 -16.93
N PHE A 577 63.14 -2.66 -17.81
CA PHE A 577 63.69 -3.15 -19.07
C PHE A 577 64.94 -4.02 -18.86
N GLU A 578 65.82 -3.67 -17.92
CA GLU A 578 66.99 -4.50 -17.56
C GLU A 578 66.55 -5.90 -17.06
N GLU A 579 65.55 -5.97 -16.17
CA GLU A 579 65.05 -7.24 -15.64
C GLU A 579 64.30 -8.10 -16.69
N ILE A 580 63.58 -7.47 -17.61
CA ILE A 580 62.89 -8.17 -18.72
C ILE A 580 63.89 -8.77 -19.71
N ILE A 581 64.99 -8.07 -20.00
CA ILE A 581 66.03 -8.56 -20.90
C ILE A 581 66.70 -9.80 -20.26
N VAL A 582 67.02 -9.73 -18.96
CA VAL A 582 67.57 -10.87 -18.20
C VAL A 582 66.60 -12.07 -18.19
N LYS A 583 65.31 -11.84 -17.92
CA LYS A 583 64.29 -12.92 -18.00
C LYS A 583 64.13 -13.52 -19.39
N LYS A 584 64.39 -12.75 -20.46
CA LYS A 584 64.37 -13.26 -21.85
C LYS A 584 65.65 -14.00 -22.23
N SER A 585 66.79 -13.69 -21.62
CA SER A 585 68.03 -14.44 -21.83
C SER A 585 68.06 -15.76 -21.05
N ASP A 586 67.50 -15.79 -19.83
CA ASP A 586 67.43 -17.02 -19.02
C ASP A 586 66.46 -18.05 -19.63
N LYS A 587 65.43 -17.60 -20.36
CA LYS A 587 64.51 -18.48 -21.11
C LYS A 587 65.11 -19.08 -22.40
N LYS A 588 66.35 -18.76 -22.75
CA LYS A 588 67.07 -19.29 -23.93
C LYS A 588 68.14 -20.32 -23.58
N VAL A 589 68.31 -20.66 -22.30
CA VAL A 589 69.17 -21.76 -21.85
C VAL A 589 68.32 -22.73 -21.05
N ASP A 590 67.45 -23.44 -21.75
CA ASP A 590 66.97 -24.78 -21.46
C ASP A 590 66.38 -25.38 -22.75
#